data_AF-A0A519HCG4-F1
#
_entry.id   AF-A0A519HCG4-F1
#
_cell.length_a   1.000
_cell.length_b   1.000
_cell.length_c   1.000
_cell.angle_alpha   90.00
_cell.angle_beta   90.00
_cell.angle_gamma   90.00
#
_symmetry.space_group_name_H-M   'P 1'
#
loop_
_entity.id
_entity.type
_entity.pdbx_description
1 polymer ?
#
loop_
_entity_poly.entity_id
_entity_poly.type
_entity_poly.pdbx_seq_one_letter_code
_entity_poly.pdbx_strand_id
1 'polypeptide(L)'
;MARKPSAKSAALAPPIVSSAHLVSPQSAEMSEFEFGLIVAGNAFHRWIAHCMSAAGLKDLTPLDVLVLHHVTHRARDKRLADICFIMNVEDTHLINYSLKKLQNLGVVLSSKNGKEVTYA
;
A
#
# COMPACT_ATOMS: atom_id res chain seq x y z
N MET A 1 26.07 -6.29 47.09
CA MET A 1 25.30 -6.25 45.82
C MET A 1 24.99 -4.79 45.50
N ALA A 2 25.69 -4.21 44.52
CA ALA A 2 25.62 -2.78 44.22
C ALA A 2 24.34 -2.45 43.42
N ARG A 3 23.52 -1.55 43.95
CA ARG A 3 22.30 -1.04 43.33
C ARG A 3 22.71 -0.14 42.14
N LYS A 4 22.50 -0.63 40.92
CA LYS A 4 22.77 0.10 39.66
C LYS A 4 21.92 1.39 39.66
N PRO A 5 22.49 2.57 39.35
CA PRO A 5 21.73 3.81 39.41
C PRO A 5 20.66 3.80 38.31
N SER A 6 19.41 4.00 38.72
CA SER A 6 18.27 4.28 37.85
C SER A 6 18.61 5.51 37.00
N ALA A 7 18.75 5.31 35.69
CA ALA A 7 18.89 6.40 34.74
C ALA A 7 17.65 7.28 34.88
N LYS A 8 17.88 8.53 35.31
CA LYS A 8 16.85 9.56 35.43
C LYS A 8 16.04 9.59 34.13
N SER A 9 14.75 9.30 34.24
CA SER A 9 13.74 9.64 33.24
C SER A 9 13.89 11.13 32.95
N ALA A 10 14.52 11.46 31.84
CA ALA A 10 14.19 12.70 31.15
C ALA A 10 12.67 12.63 30.96
N ALA A 11 11.96 13.71 31.30
CA ALA A 11 10.55 13.82 31.00
C ALA A 11 10.40 13.83 29.48
N LEU A 12 10.26 12.63 28.91
CA LEU A 12 10.06 12.39 27.49
C LEU A 12 8.69 12.98 27.15
N ALA A 13 8.63 13.77 26.07
CA ALA A 13 7.37 14.22 25.52
C ALA A 13 6.42 13.01 25.36
N PRO A 14 5.10 13.18 25.54
CA PRO A 14 4.17 12.08 25.37
C PRO A 14 4.36 11.46 23.96
N PRO A 15 4.37 10.12 23.86
CA PRO A 15 4.72 9.44 22.61
C PRO A 15 3.68 9.75 21.52
N ILE A 16 4.14 9.86 20.28
CA ILE A 16 3.30 10.19 19.13
C ILE A 16 2.62 8.91 18.63
N VAL A 17 1.36 8.71 18.99
CA VAL A 17 0.66 7.44 18.76
C VAL A 17 -0.75 7.66 18.19
N SER A 18 -1.23 6.72 17.38
CA SER A 18 -2.61 6.71 16.89
C SER A 18 -3.61 6.27 17.98
N SER A 19 -3.19 5.29 18.80
CA SER A 19 -4.04 4.61 19.79
C SER A 19 -3.36 4.57 21.15
N ALA A 20 -3.50 5.66 21.92
CA ALA A 20 -2.88 5.80 23.24
C ALA A 20 -3.20 4.65 24.22
N HIS A 21 -4.39 4.05 24.08
CA HIS A 21 -4.86 2.95 24.93
C HIS A 21 -4.19 1.58 24.63
N LEU A 22 -3.47 1.47 23.51
CA LEU A 22 -2.75 0.24 23.11
C LEU A 22 -1.24 0.34 23.36
N VAL A 23 -0.75 1.47 23.86
CA VAL A 23 0.69 1.69 24.05
C VAL A 23 1.20 0.78 25.16
N SER A 24 2.12 -0.10 24.81
CA SER A 24 2.80 -0.95 25.79
C SER A 24 3.78 -0.12 26.63
N PRO A 25 3.81 -0.28 27.97
CA PRO A 25 4.85 0.28 28.81
C PRO A 25 6.27 -0.17 28.44
N GLN A 26 6.39 -1.28 27.69
CA GLN A 26 7.68 -1.86 27.33
C GLN A 26 8.21 -1.39 25.97
N SER A 27 7.38 -0.79 25.11
CA SER A 27 7.76 -0.46 23.73
C SER A 27 6.91 0.66 23.12
N ALA A 28 7.07 1.89 23.62
CA ALA A 28 6.39 3.06 23.07
C ALA A 28 6.85 3.37 21.63
N GLU A 29 8.13 3.14 21.32
CA GLU A 29 8.75 3.36 20.00
C GLU A 29 8.06 2.55 18.87
N MET A 30 7.54 1.36 19.19
CA MET A 30 6.81 0.53 18.22
C MET A 30 5.47 1.18 17.84
N SER A 31 4.79 1.80 18.81
CA SER A 31 3.56 2.55 18.55
C SER A 31 3.81 3.82 17.74
N GLU A 32 4.97 4.47 17.90
CA GLU A 32 5.36 5.60 17.04
C GLU A 32 5.66 5.15 15.60
N PHE A 33 6.31 3.99 15.44
CA PHE A 33 6.54 3.40 14.14
C PHE A 33 5.23 3.04 13.42
N GLU A 34 4.29 2.41 14.13
CA GLU A 34 2.94 2.12 13.62
C GLU A 34 2.22 3.40 13.19
N PHE A 35 2.28 4.45 14.02
CA PHE A 35 1.71 5.75 13.67
C PHE A 35 2.34 6.32 12.39
N GLY A 36 3.67 6.24 12.27
CA GLY A 36 4.40 6.62 11.08
C GLY A 36 3.92 5.88 9.83
N LEU A 37 3.77 4.57 9.89
CA LEU A 37 3.27 3.75 8.78
C LEU A 37 1.84 4.12 8.36
N ILE A 38 0.95 4.38 9.33
CA ILE A 38 -0.44 4.77 9.05
C ILE A 38 -0.48 6.13 8.33
N VAL A 39 0.24 7.13 8.85
CA VAL A 39 0.26 8.47 8.25
C VAL A 39 0.92 8.44 6.88
N ALA A 40 2.05 7.74 6.74
CA ALA A 40 2.75 7.59 5.47
C ALA A 40 1.87 6.89 4.43
N GLY A 41 1.20 5.80 4.79
CA GLY A 41 0.27 5.09 3.89
C GLY A 41 -0.88 5.97 3.42
N ASN A 42 -1.53 6.69 4.33
CA ASN A 42 -2.63 7.60 3.99
C ASN A 42 -2.17 8.79 3.12
N ALA A 43 -0.97 9.33 3.38
CA ALA A 43 -0.39 10.39 2.57
C ALA A 43 -0.05 9.88 1.16
N PHE A 44 0.58 8.70 1.07
CA PHE A 44 0.96 8.05 -0.18
C PHE A 44 -0.27 7.75 -1.05
N HIS A 45 -1.32 7.14 -0.49
CA HIS A 45 -2.56 6.85 -1.22
C HIS A 45 -3.20 8.11 -1.83
N ARG A 46 -3.27 9.21 -1.08
CA ARG A 46 -3.77 10.49 -1.62
C ARG A 46 -2.87 11.04 -2.72
N TRP A 47 -1.57 11.02 -2.50
CA TRP A 47 -0.59 11.53 -3.44
C TRP A 47 -0.64 10.79 -4.79
N ILE A 48 -0.65 9.45 -4.80
CA ILE A 48 -0.67 8.68 -6.06
C ILE A 48 -1.97 8.89 -6.85
N ALA A 49 -3.12 9.01 -6.18
CA ALA A 49 -4.39 9.31 -6.85
C ALA A 49 -4.37 10.71 -7.48
N HIS A 50 -3.80 11.70 -6.79
CA HIS A 50 -3.62 13.04 -7.34
C HIS A 50 -2.67 13.07 -8.53
N CYS A 51 -1.55 12.33 -8.48
CA CYS A 51 -0.63 12.21 -9.61
C CYS A 51 -1.32 11.65 -10.86
N MET A 52 -2.16 10.62 -10.73
CA MET A 52 -2.88 10.07 -11.87
C MET A 52 -3.92 11.03 -12.44
N SER A 53 -4.64 11.76 -11.57
CA SER A 53 -5.56 12.81 -12.00
C SER A 53 -4.82 13.92 -12.77
N ALA A 54 -3.64 14.34 -12.30
CA ALA A 54 -2.78 15.31 -12.99
C ALA A 54 -2.23 14.76 -14.33
N ALA A 55 -2.03 13.45 -14.44
CA ALA A 55 -1.66 12.77 -15.68
C ALA A 55 -2.83 12.59 -16.66
N GLY A 56 -4.04 13.06 -16.32
CA GLY A 56 -5.23 13.01 -17.17
C GLY A 56 -6.11 11.78 -16.98
N LEU A 57 -5.73 10.85 -16.11
CA LEU A 57 -6.52 9.66 -15.75
C LEU A 57 -7.24 9.90 -14.43
N LYS A 58 -8.45 10.47 -14.54
CA LYS A 58 -9.29 10.83 -13.39
C LYS A 58 -10.00 9.61 -12.80
N ASP A 59 -10.48 9.77 -11.57
CA ASP A 59 -11.32 8.80 -10.86
C ASP A 59 -10.67 7.43 -10.62
N LEU A 60 -9.34 7.33 -10.69
CA LEU A 60 -8.60 6.14 -10.27
C LEU A 60 -8.47 6.10 -8.74
N THR A 61 -8.78 4.94 -8.17
CA THR A 61 -8.51 4.64 -6.77
C THR A 61 -7.02 4.34 -6.58
N PRO A 62 -6.46 4.47 -5.35
CA PRO A 62 -5.08 4.08 -5.07
C PRO A 62 -4.73 2.67 -5.56
N LEU A 63 -5.67 1.71 -5.41
CA LEU A 63 -5.49 0.34 -5.89
C LEU A 63 -5.39 0.28 -7.41
N ASP A 64 -6.26 0.99 -8.15
CA ASP A 64 -6.20 1.04 -9.62
C ASP A 64 -4.82 1.54 -10.09
N VAL A 65 -4.28 2.57 -9.43
CA VAL A 65 -2.94 3.12 -9.74
C VAL A 65 -1.83 2.10 -9.49
N LEU A 66 -1.88 1.41 -8.34
CA LEU A 66 -0.87 0.40 -8.01
C LEU A 66 -0.94 -0.80 -8.96
N VAL A 67 -2.13 -1.26 -9.34
CA VAL A 67 -2.32 -2.32 -10.33
C VAL A 67 -1.75 -1.88 -11.69
N LEU A 68 -2.04 -0.66 -12.14
CA LEU A 68 -1.49 -0.11 -13.38
C LEU A 68 0.05 -0.08 -13.37
N HIS A 69 0.65 0.45 -12.32
CA HIS A 69 2.12 0.48 -12.18
C HIS A 69 2.71 -0.93 -12.15
N HIS A 70 2.05 -1.87 -11.49
CA HIS A 70 2.50 -3.25 -11.43
C HIS A 70 2.44 -3.95 -12.80
N VAL A 71 1.34 -3.79 -13.53
CA VAL A 71 1.15 -4.36 -14.87
C VAL A 71 2.16 -3.78 -15.86
N THR A 72 2.37 -2.47 -15.86
CA THR A 72 3.32 -1.80 -16.77
C THR A 72 4.79 -2.10 -16.46
N HIS A 73 5.11 -2.38 -15.19
CA HIS A 73 6.48 -2.66 -14.78
C HIS A 73 7.08 -3.86 -15.54
N ARG A 74 8.24 -3.62 -16.17
CA ARG A 74 9.04 -4.57 -16.98
C ARG A 74 8.43 -5.03 -18.30
N ALA A 75 7.29 -4.46 -18.75
CA ALA A 75 6.68 -4.75 -20.06
C ALA A 75 6.53 -6.26 -20.36
N ARG A 76 6.00 -7.01 -19.39
CA ARG A 76 5.71 -8.44 -19.51
C ARG A 76 4.26 -8.68 -19.15
N ASP A 77 3.65 -9.59 -19.90
CA ASP A 77 2.37 -10.21 -19.62
C ASP A 77 2.34 -10.83 -18.21
N LYS A 78 1.34 -10.43 -17.41
CA LYS A 78 1.14 -10.95 -16.04
C LYS A 78 -0.24 -11.59 -15.92
N ARG A 79 -0.34 -12.72 -15.23
CA ARG A 79 -1.63 -13.36 -14.93
C ARG A 79 -2.28 -12.68 -13.73
N LEU A 80 -3.60 -12.70 -13.67
CA LEU A 80 -4.37 -12.17 -12.52
C LEU A 80 -3.87 -12.72 -11.18
N ALA A 81 -3.65 -14.04 -11.11
CA ALA A 81 -3.18 -14.71 -9.89
C ALA A 81 -1.79 -14.22 -9.45
N ASP A 82 -0.87 -13.98 -10.40
CA ASP A 82 0.47 -13.50 -10.10
C ASP A 82 0.43 -12.05 -9.58
N ILE A 83 -0.47 -11.22 -10.12
CA ILE A 83 -0.70 -9.85 -9.65
C ILE A 83 -1.22 -9.87 -8.21
N CYS A 84 -2.26 -10.67 -7.91
CA CYS A 84 -2.79 -10.82 -6.55
C CYS A 84 -1.69 -11.26 -5.57
N PHE A 85 -0.89 -12.27 -5.97
CA PHE A 85 0.19 -12.81 -5.15
C PHE A 85 1.27 -11.77 -4.85
N ILE A 86 1.81 -11.08 -5.86
CA ILE A 86 2.90 -10.12 -5.66
C ILE A 86 2.42 -8.87 -4.90
N MET A 87 1.20 -8.41 -5.17
CA MET A 87 0.63 -7.25 -4.48
C MET A 87 0.12 -7.58 -3.06
N ASN A 88 0.15 -8.85 -2.66
CA ASN A 88 -0.39 -9.34 -1.39
C ASN A 88 -1.86 -8.92 -1.18
N VAL A 89 -2.69 -9.11 -2.23
CA VAL A 89 -4.14 -8.84 -2.20
C VAL A 89 -4.89 -10.15 -2.32
N GLU A 90 -5.60 -10.53 -1.26
CA GLU A 90 -6.36 -11.78 -1.19
C GLU A 90 -7.63 -11.73 -2.04
N ASP A 91 -8.33 -10.58 -2.03
CA ASP A 91 -9.56 -10.41 -2.79
C ASP A 91 -9.27 -10.19 -4.28
N THR A 92 -9.38 -11.29 -5.02
CA THR A 92 -9.21 -11.32 -6.47
C THR A 92 -10.23 -10.45 -7.21
N HIS A 93 -11.42 -10.22 -6.65
CA HIS A 93 -12.43 -9.38 -7.29
C HIS A 93 -11.98 -7.92 -7.36
N LEU A 94 -11.23 -7.43 -6.37
CA LEU A 94 -10.70 -6.06 -6.38
C LEU A 94 -9.67 -5.86 -7.50
N ILE A 95 -8.74 -6.80 -7.67
CA ILE A 95 -7.75 -6.74 -8.76
C ILE A 95 -8.44 -6.87 -10.12
N ASN A 96 -9.39 -7.79 -10.26
CA ASN A 96 -10.14 -7.96 -11.50
C ASN A 96 -10.96 -6.71 -11.86
N TYR A 97 -11.59 -6.06 -10.89
CA TYR A 97 -12.32 -4.81 -11.11
C TYR A 97 -11.38 -3.69 -11.57
N SER A 98 -10.23 -3.57 -10.90
CA SER A 98 -9.19 -2.61 -11.26
C SER A 98 -8.69 -2.82 -12.70
N LEU A 99 -8.39 -4.08 -13.06
CA LEU A 99 -7.95 -4.43 -14.41
C LEU A 99 -9.02 -4.11 -15.46
N LYS A 100 -10.28 -4.50 -15.24
CA LYS A 100 -11.39 -4.17 -16.16
C LYS A 100 -11.54 -2.66 -16.34
N LYS A 101 -11.42 -1.89 -15.26
CA LYS A 101 -11.48 -0.43 -15.32
C LYS A 101 -10.32 0.15 -16.13
N LEU A 102 -9.10 -0.33 -15.92
CA LEU A 102 -7.91 0.09 -16.67
C LEU A 102 -7.99 -0.30 -18.16
N GLN A 103 -8.58 -1.45 -18.48
CA GLN A 103 -8.86 -1.85 -19.85
C GLN A 103 -9.87 -0.92 -20.53
N ASN A 104 -10.95 -0.55 -19.82
CA ASN A 104 -11.94 0.40 -20.34
C ASN A 104 -11.33 1.79 -20.60
N LEU A 105 -10.31 2.17 -19.84
CA LEU A 105 -9.53 3.40 -20.04
C LEU A 105 -8.47 3.27 -21.15
N GLY A 106 -8.26 2.07 -21.71
CA GLY A 106 -7.31 1.81 -22.80
C GLY A 106 -5.84 1.82 -22.38
N VAL A 107 -5.54 1.78 -21.09
CA VAL A 107 -4.17 1.85 -20.54
C VAL A 107 -3.60 0.48 -20.16
N VAL A 108 -4.42 -0.56 -20.21
CA VAL A 108 -4.03 -1.97 -20.03
C VAL A 108 -4.72 -2.79 -21.12
N LEU A 109 -3.99 -3.73 -21.70
CA LEU A 109 -4.53 -4.71 -22.64
C LEU A 109 -4.59 -6.09 -21.99
N SER A 110 -5.60 -6.88 -22.37
CA SER A 110 -5.62 -8.30 -22.05
C SER A 110 -5.33 -9.13 -23.27
N SER A 111 -4.47 -10.14 -23.13
CA SER A 111 -4.23 -11.17 -24.14
C SER A 111 -4.73 -12.52 -23.64
N LYS A 112 -5.26 -13.33 -24.56
CA LYS A 112 -5.65 -14.71 -24.27
C LYS A 112 -4.63 -15.65 -24.89
N ASN A 113 -3.92 -16.40 -24.05
CA ASN A 113 -2.97 -17.43 -24.47
C ASN A 113 -3.51 -18.79 -24.03
N GLY A 114 -4.15 -19.50 -24.95
CA GLY A 114 -4.84 -20.76 -24.65
C GLY A 114 -5.97 -20.60 -23.64
N LYS A 115 -5.80 -21.16 -22.45
CA LYS A 115 -6.77 -21.06 -21.34
C LYS A 115 -6.49 -19.87 -20.40
N GLU A 116 -5.36 -19.20 -20.55
CA GLU A 116 -4.93 -18.15 -19.64
C GLU A 116 -5.19 -16.76 -20.21
N VAL A 117 -5.46 -15.82 -19.32
CA VAL A 117 -5.58 -14.39 -19.62
C VAL A 117 -4.43 -13.66 -18.94
N THR A 118 -3.68 -12.90 -19.74
CA THR A 118 -2.58 -12.06 -19.28
C THR A 118 -2.89 -10.58 -19.51
N TYR A 119 -2.26 -9.72 -18.72
CA TYR A 119 -2.41 -8.27 -18.76
C TYR A 119 -1.04 -7.61 -18.97
N ALA A 120 -0.99 -6.59 -19.84
CA ALA A 120 0.19 -5.79 -20.15
C ALA A 120 -0.17 -4.33 -20.41
#